data_AF-A0A6G1FUM5-F1
#
_entry.id   AF-A0A6G1FUM5-F1
#
_cell.length_a   1.000
_cell.length_b   1.000
_cell.length_c   1.000
_cell.angle_alpha   90.00
_cell.angle_beta   90.00
_cell.angle_gamma   90.00
#
_symmetry.space_group_name_H-M   'P 1'
#
loop_
_entity.id
_entity.type
_entity.pdbx_description
1 polymer ?
#
loop_
_entity_poly.entity_id
_entity_poly.type
_entity_poly.pdbx_seq_one_letter_code
_entity_poly.pdbx_strand_id
1 'polypeptide(L)'
;MAEPISLASGLITFVVFALKTSTSLYEAVDSFKTSQRAIRELRSELSGLQAVLLSLQEAASNSTVKLDVLQVPLQRCGKACQEFEEVIAKCTAHSGGSRESFRDWAKIRYMGNTIEGFRRTLEVYKSTITIALGDANIRTSVVTVEVLQEYRQLIDDTVSDLRDHLQEINNKLESLTSQGPSLSIEDSNEVQRIQEEKESTQQCLLICADVAAHVDNTRPKVLENLSTPDDGYQSLMNTSRAQVSARAATAKTLQDCGRMLHSTTSKLEKYLREIENRLDTMDSTAIRPSQHQISEEASIREERDSIQKCIEIVGNASDQADQTRTNEFEDITMADDGHQVIVSTLGDLISARRITVGNRSIQWLGQMSDESLQKLSGDHRHFVPEKFERAQSGIVAEFGDRHGPGRKLEPDARSGANPVTAKERLT
;
A
#
# COMPACT_ATOMS: atom_id res chain seq x y z
N MET A 1 -20.21 -18.84 -49.67
CA MET A 1 -19.83 -17.42 -49.67
C MET A 1 -19.58 -17.07 -48.21
N ALA A 2 -18.32 -16.97 -47.82
CA ALA A 2 -17.92 -16.68 -46.45
C ALA A 2 -17.84 -15.17 -46.28
N GLU A 3 -18.66 -14.60 -45.40
CA GLU A 3 -18.46 -13.22 -44.98
C GLU A 3 -17.23 -13.14 -44.05
N PRO A 4 -16.36 -12.15 -44.24
CA PRO A 4 -15.23 -11.92 -43.36
C PRO A 4 -15.77 -11.31 -42.06
N ILE A 5 -15.51 -11.97 -40.94
CA ILE A 5 -15.75 -11.40 -39.60
C ILE A 5 -14.92 -10.12 -39.50
N SER A 6 -15.63 -9.00 -39.45
CA SER A 6 -15.08 -7.65 -39.38
C SER A 6 -14.18 -7.50 -38.14
N LEU A 7 -12.88 -7.35 -38.39
CA LEU A 7 -11.78 -7.19 -37.44
C LEU A 7 -11.77 -5.76 -36.83
N ALA A 8 -12.86 -5.40 -36.15
CA ALA A 8 -12.97 -4.16 -35.38
C ALA A 8 -13.70 -4.39 -34.04
N SER A 9 -13.35 -5.46 -33.31
CA SER A 9 -13.82 -5.67 -31.94
C SER A 9 -12.93 -4.88 -30.98
N GLY A 10 -13.33 -3.66 -30.64
CA GLY A 10 -12.65 -2.87 -29.61
C GLY A 10 -12.88 -3.46 -28.21
N LEU A 11 -12.05 -3.07 -27.24
CA LEU A 11 -12.17 -3.43 -25.83
C LEU A 11 -13.61 -3.32 -25.29
N ILE A 12 -14.32 -2.26 -25.69
CA ILE A 12 -15.72 -1.98 -25.29
C ILE A 12 -16.64 -3.17 -25.60
N THR A 13 -16.45 -3.85 -26.73
CA THR A 13 -17.26 -5.02 -27.09
C THR A 13 -17.11 -6.14 -26.05
N PHE A 14 -15.90 -6.39 -25.57
CA PHE A 14 -15.63 -7.40 -24.54
C PHE A 14 -16.15 -6.98 -23.16
N VAL A 15 -16.05 -5.70 -22.81
CA VAL A 15 -16.63 -5.16 -21.56
C VAL A 15 -18.14 -5.32 -21.56
N VAL A 16 -18.81 -4.91 -22.64
CA VAL A 16 -20.27 -5.03 -22.79
C VAL A 16 -20.70 -6.49 -22.78
N PHE A 17 -19.95 -7.37 -23.44
CA PHE A 17 -20.20 -8.81 -23.42
C PHE A 17 -20.13 -9.37 -22.01
N ALA A 18 -19.01 -9.14 -21.30
CA ALA A 18 -18.80 -9.64 -19.94
C ALA A 18 -19.86 -9.09 -18.97
N LEU A 19 -20.17 -7.80 -19.07
CA LEU A 19 -21.20 -7.16 -18.25
C LEU A 19 -22.55 -7.84 -18.47
N LYS A 20 -22.99 -7.95 -19.73
CA LYS A 20 -24.26 -8.58 -20.09
C LYS A 20 -24.38 -10.01 -19.56
N THR A 21 -23.36 -10.84 -19.76
CA THR A 21 -23.37 -12.23 -19.30
C THR A 21 -23.32 -12.34 -17.78
N SER A 22 -22.59 -11.45 -17.10
CA SER A 22 -22.56 -11.42 -15.63
C SER A 22 -23.88 -10.97 -15.03
N THR A 23 -24.61 -10.06 -15.69
CA THR A 23 -25.97 -9.64 -15.32
C THR A 23 -26.96 -10.78 -15.50
N SER A 24 -26.95 -11.44 -16.66
CA SER A 24 -27.83 -12.61 -16.93
C SER A 24 -27.62 -13.70 -15.87
N LEU A 25 -26.35 -14.01 -15.56
CA LEU A 25 -26.04 -15.00 -14.54
C LEU A 25 -26.49 -14.55 -13.14
N TYR A 26 -26.31 -13.28 -12.78
CA TYR A 26 -26.81 -12.76 -11.50
C TYR A 26 -28.33 -12.90 -11.39
N GLU A 27 -29.08 -12.51 -12.41
CA GLU A 27 -30.54 -12.64 -12.45
C GLU A 27 -30.98 -14.10 -12.36
N ALA A 28 -30.29 -14.99 -13.08
CA ALA A 28 -30.52 -16.43 -12.99
C ALA A 28 -30.33 -16.93 -11.55
N VAL A 29 -29.19 -16.61 -10.92
CA VAL A 29 -28.88 -17.02 -9.54
C VAL A 29 -29.83 -16.36 -8.52
N ASP A 30 -30.24 -15.11 -8.74
CA ASP A 30 -31.12 -14.36 -7.84
C ASP A 30 -32.57 -14.83 -7.88
N SER A 31 -33.02 -15.33 -9.03
CA SER A 31 -34.38 -15.86 -9.21
C SER A 31 -34.72 -17.06 -8.30
N PHE A 32 -33.72 -17.71 -7.71
CA PHE A 32 -33.90 -18.81 -6.76
C PHE A 32 -33.91 -18.32 -5.31
N LYS A 33 -34.91 -18.74 -4.54
CA LYS A 33 -34.93 -18.53 -3.08
C LYS A 33 -34.02 -19.57 -2.42
N THR A 34 -32.86 -19.16 -1.89
CA THR A 34 -31.92 -20.06 -1.21
C THR A 34 -31.25 -19.40 -0.01
N SER A 35 -31.08 -20.18 1.06
CA SER A 35 -30.35 -19.78 2.27
C SER A 35 -28.90 -20.27 2.30
N GLN A 36 -28.42 -20.87 1.20
CA GLN A 36 -27.04 -21.39 1.13
C GLN A 36 -26.02 -20.25 1.06
N ARG A 37 -25.00 -20.32 1.93
CA ARG A 37 -23.93 -19.31 2.02
C ARG A 37 -23.19 -19.12 0.69
N ALA A 38 -22.76 -20.21 0.06
CA ALA A 38 -22.03 -20.19 -1.20
C ALA A 38 -22.77 -19.45 -2.33
N ILE A 39 -24.11 -19.51 -2.36
CA ILE A 39 -24.91 -18.79 -3.36
C ILE A 39 -24.98 -17.29 -3.05
N ARG A 40 -25.12 -16.91 -1.77
CA ARG A 40 -25.07 -15.49 -1.38
C ARG A 40 -23.71 -14.87 -1.69
N GLU A 41 -22.63 -15.61 -1.42
CA GLU A 41 -21.27 -15.17 -1.73
C GLU A 41 -21.05 -15.06 -3.24
N LEU A 42 -21.56 -16.01 -4.04
CA LEU A 42 -21.54 -15.89 -5.50
C LEU A 42 -22.31 -14.66 -6.00
N ARG A 43 -23.49 -14.34 -5.45
CA ARG A 43 -24.25 -13.12 -5.81
C ARG A 43 -23.48 -11.85 -5.48
N SER A 44 -22.87 -11.82 -4.29
CA SER A 44 -22.03 -10.70 -3.87
C SER A 44 -20.87 -10.51 -4.84
N GLU A 45 -20.23 -11.61 -5.26
CA GLU A 45 -19.11 -11.57 -6.18
C GLU A 45 -19.53 -11.11 -7.59
N LEU A 46 -20.66 -11.60 -8.10
CA LEU A 46 -21.24 -11.16 -9.37
C LEU A 46 -21.60 -9.67 -9.36
N SER A 47 -22.19 -9.18 -8.26
CA SER A 47 -22.48 -7.76 -8.09
C SER A 47 -21.21 -6.90 -8.07
N GLY A 48 -20.18 -7.35 -7.35
CA GLY A 48 -18.86 -6.70 -7.34
C GLY A 48 -18.20 -6.68 -8.73
N LEU A 49 -18.27 -7.78 -9.47
CA LEU A 49 -17.77 -7.87 -10.84
C LEU A 49 -18.52 -6.91 -11.78
N GLN A 50 -19.86 -6.85 -11.70
CA GLN A 50 -20.66 -5.92 -12.49
C GLN A 50 -20.28 -4.45 -12.21
N ALA A 51 -20.09 -4.09 -10.93
CA ALA A 51 -19.67 -2.74 -10.56
C ALA A 51 -18.32 -2.36 -11.19
N VAL A 52 -17.35 -3.27 -11.15
CA VAL A 52 -16.02 -3.05 -11.76
C VAL A 52 -16.10 -2.99 -13.28
N LEU A 53 -16.94 -3.81 -13.92
CA LEU A 53 -17.17 -3.79 -15.37
C LEU A 53 -17.87 -2.50 -15.84
N LEU A 54 -18.79 -1.94 -15.05
CA LEU A 54 -19.41 -0.64 -15.32
C LEU A 54 -18.36 0.48 -15.25
N SER A 55 -17.53 0.50 -14.21
CA SER A 55 -16.42 1.45 -14.09
C SER A 55 -15.44 1.32 -15.27
N LEU A 56 -15.16 0.09 -15.72
CA LEU A 56 -14.34 -0.16 -16.89
C LEU A 56 -14.99 0.35 -18.18
N GLN A 57 -16.30 0.20 -18.33
CA GLN A 57 -17.03 0.70 -19.49
C GLN A 57 -16.95 2.23 -19.58
N GLU A 58 -17.14 2.92 -18.45
CA GLU A 58 -17.00 4.37 -18.36
C GLU A 58 -15.56 4.82 -18.67
N ALA A 59 -14.58 4.18 -18.05
CA ALA A 59 -13.16 4.46 -18.29
C ALA A 59 -12.79 4.24 -19.76
N ALA A 60 -13.19 3.13 -20.37
CA ALA A 60 -12.91 2.82 -21.78
C ALA A 60 -13.59 3.80 -22.76
N SER A 61 -14.69 4.43 -22.35
CA SER A 61 -15.39 5.44 -23.16
C SER A 61 -14.72 6.82 -23.08
N ASN A 62 -14.06 7.12 -21.96
CA ASN A 62 -13.55 8.45 -21.64
C ASN A 62 -12.02 8.60 -21.73
N SER A 63 -11.27 7.49 -21.72
CA SER A 63 -9.81 7.51 -21.55
C SER A 63 -9.02 7.29 -22.84
N THR A 64 -7.83 7.92 -22.91
CA THR A 64 -6.80 7.66 -23.93
C THR A 64 -5.86 6.51 -23.55
N VAL A 65 -6.10 5.85 -22.41
CA VAL A 65 -5.25 4.78 -21.87
C VAL A 65 -5.62 3.46 -22.54
N LYS A 66 -4.62 2.77 -23.11
CA LYS A 66 -4.83 1.48 -23.78
C LYS A 66 -5.03 0.37 -22.75
N LEU A 67 -6.28 0.01 -22.53
CA LEU A 67 -6.70 -1.13 -21.70
C LEU A 67 -6.89 -2.42 -22.53
N ASP A 68 -6.39 -2.45 -23.77
CA ASP A 68 -6.50 -3.57 -24.70
C ASP A 68 -5.93 -4.89 -24.15
N VAL A 69 -5.01 -4.79 -23.18
CA VAL A 69 -4.46 -5.96 -22.48
C VAL A 69 -5.53 -6.80 -21.77
N LEU A 70 -6.68 -6.21 -21.42
CA LEU A 70 -7.81 -6.89 -20.77
C LEU A 70 -8.70 -7.68 -21.74
N GLN A 71 -8.49 -7.62 -23.06
CA GLN A 71 -9.39 -8.27 -24.03
C GLN A 71 -9.56 -9.77 -23.76
N VAL A 72 -8.45 -10.49 -23.56
CA VAL A 72 -8.48 -11.94 -23.27
C VAL A 72 -9.17 -12.24 -21.93
N PRO A 73 -8.79 -11.60 -20.79
CA PRO A 73 -9.49 -11.76 -19.53
C PRO A 73 -10.99 -11.47 -19.60
N LEU A 74 -11.40 -10.39 -20.27
CA LEU A 74 -12.81 -10.00 -20.38
C LEU A 74 -13.61 -10.99 -21.22
N GLN A 75 -13.05 -11.42 -22.35
CA GLN A 75 -13.68 -12.42 -23.20
C GLN A 75 -13.91 -13.72 -22.42
N ARG A 76 -12.88 -14.19 -21.70
CA ARG A 76 -12.99 -15.41 -20.92
C ARG A 76 -13.93 -15.27 -19.73
N CYS A 77 -13.88 -14.15 -19.01
CA CYS A 77 -14.81 -13.82 -17.92
C CYS A 77 -16.27 -13.88 -18.39
N GLY A 78 -16.58 -13.28 -19.53
CA GLY A 78 -17.93 -13.31 -20.11
C GLY A 78 -18.36 -14.73 -20.51
N LYS A 79 -17.47 -15.49 -21.17
CA LYS A 79 -17.72 -16.90 -21.48
C LYS A 79 -17.96 -17.73 -20.21
N ALA A 80 -17.16 -17.53 -19.17
CA ALA A 80 -17.29 -18.27 -17.92
C ALA A 80 -18.65 -17.99 -17.25
N CYS A 81 -19.10 -16.73 -17.24
CA CYS A 81 -20.45 -16.37 -16.78
C CYS A 81 -21.54 -17.08 -17.60
N GLN A 82 -21.44 -17.02 -18.93
CA GLN A 82 -22.41 -17.65 -19.84
C GLN A 82 -22.46 -19.19 -19.68
N GLU A 83 -21.29 -19.83 -19.65
CA GLU A 83 -21.17 -21.29 -19.50
C GLU A 83 -21.70 -21.76 -18.14
N PHE A 84 -21.48 -20.99 -17.07
CA PHE A 84 -22.01 -21.32 -15.75
C PHE A 84 -23.54 -21.14 -15.69
N GLU A 85 -24.08 -20.12 -16.34
CA GLU A 85 -25.53 -19.94 -16.50
C GLU A 85 -26.16 -21.14 -17.25
N GLU A 86 -25.52 -21.64 -18.31
CA GLU A 86 -25.95 -22.84 -19.02
C GLU A 86 -25.94 -24.08 -18.12
N VAL A 87 -24.94 -24.23 -17.24
CA VAL A 87 -24.91 -25.31 -16.24
C VAL A 87 -26.11 -25.21 -15.30
N ILE A 88 -26.42 -24.01 -14.79
CA ILE A 88 -27.60 -23.79 -13.94
C ILE A 88 -28.90 -24.12 -14.71
N ALA A 89 -29.01 -23.69 -15.97
CA ALA A 89 -30.17 -23.96 -16.81
C ALA A 89 -30.37 -25.47 -17.06
N LYS A 90 -29.30 -26.21 -17.37
CA LYS A 90 -29.34 -27.67 -17.55
C LYS A 90 -29.76 -28.40 -16.28
N CYS A 91 -29.26 -27.98 -15.13
CA CYS A 91 -29.63 -28.56 -13.83
C CYS A 91 -31.10 -28.27 -13.43
N THR A 92 -31.71 -27.23 -13.99
CA THR A 92 -33.07 -26.79 -13.62
C THR A 92 -34.14 -27.18 -14.65
N ALA A 93 -33.77 -27.56 -15.87
CA ALA A 93 -34.67 -27.93 -16.98
C ALA A 93 -35.68 -29.06 -16.66
N HIS A 94 -35.32 -29.99 -15.78
CA HIS A 94 -36.18 -31.13 -15.40
C HIS A 94 -37.14 -30.80 -14.25
N SER A 95 -37.04 -29.61 -13.66
CA SER A 95 -37.89 -29.15 -12.55
C SER A 95 -39.12 -28.46 -13.13
N GLY A 96 -40.15 -29.23 -13.50
CA GLY A 96 -41.40 -28.70 -14.07
C GLY A 96 -42.28 -27.84 -13.13
N GLY A 97 -41.70 -27.23 -12.10
CA GLY A 97 -42.38 -26.41 -11.09
C GLY A 97 -41.56 -25.19 -10.71
N SER A 98 -42.24 -24.15 -10.21
CA SER A 98 -41.72 -22.82 -9.83
C SER A 98 -40.24 -22.82 -9.42
N ARG A 99 -39.44 -21.91 -10.01
CA ARG A 99 -38.00 -21.64 -9.73
C ARG A 99 -37.65 -21.36 -8.25
N GLU A 100 -38.60 -21.48 -7.34
CA GLU A 100 -38.47 -21.17 -5.93
C GLU A 100 -37.66 -22.18 -5.10
N SER A 101 -37.39 -23.41 -5.60
CA SER A 101 -36.75 -24.46 -4.78
C SER A 101 -35.82 -25.39 -5.58
N PHE A 102 -34.74 -24.85 -6.15
CA PHE A 102 -33.60 -25.71 -6.51
C PHE A 102 -32.74 -25.96 -5.26
N ARG A 103 -32.82 -27.17 -4.69
CA ARG A 103 -32.11 -27.53 -3.44
C ARG A 103 -30.73 -28.15 -3.67
N ASP A 104 -30.45 -28.60 -4.90
CA ASP A 104 -29.27 -29.39 -5.25
C ASP A 104 -28.09 -28.55 -5.78
N TRP A 105 -27.95 -27.30 -5.31
CA TRP A 105 -26.80 -26.43 -5.62
C TRP A 105 -25.44 -27.10 -5.35
N ALA A 106 -25.37 -27.96 -4.33
CA ALA A 106 -24.16 -28.70 -3.98
C ALA A 106 -23.70 -29.68 -5.09
N LYS A 107 -24.56 -30.05 -6.04
CA LYS A 107 -24.24 -30.94 -7.17
C LYS A 107 -23.79 -30.20 -8.42
N ILE A 108 -23.99 -28.88 -8.49
CA ILE A 108 -23.54 -28.09 -9.64
C ILE A 108 -22.01 -28.16 -9.72
N ARG A 109 -21.52 -28.47 -10.92
CA ARG A 109 -20.11 -28.52 -11.24
C ARG A 109 -19.84 -27.74 -12.53
N TYR A 110 -18.77 -26.97 -12.53
CA TYR A 110 -18.28 -26.23 -13.69
C TYR A 110 -16.78 -26.43 -13.79
N MET A 111 -16.29 -27.03 -14.88
CA MET A 111 -14.87 -27.39 -15.04
C MET A 111 -14.34 -28.21 -13.84
N GLY A 112 -15.13 -29.21 -13.43
CA GLY A 112 -14.90 -29.98 -12.20
C GLY A 112 -15.02 -29.22 -10.87
N ASN A 113 -15.20 -27.89 -10.87
CA ASN A 113 -15.27 -27.07 -9.66
C ASN A 113 -16.66 -26.98 -9.06
N THR A 114 -16.71 -26.81 -7.74
CA THR A 114 -17.91 -26.36 -7.03
C THR A 114 -18.21 -24.89 -7.33
N ILE A 115 -19.37 -24.41 -6.87
CA ILE A 115 -19.72 -22.98 -6.88
C ILE A 115 -18.61 -22.12 -6.27
N GLU A 116 -17.95 -22.62 -5.23
CA GLU A 116 -16.84 -21.92 -4.58
C GLU A 116 -15.65 -21.71 -5.52
N GLY A 117 -15.26 -22.75 -6.28
CA GLY A 117 -14.18 -22.63 -7.26
C GLY A 117 -14.56 -21.69 -8.42
N PHE A 118 -15.82 -21.68 -8.83
CA PHE A 118 -16.29 -20.69 -9.81
C PHE A 118 -16.26 -19.27 -9.25
N ARG A 119 -16.66 -19.07 -7.98
CA ARG A 119 -16.57 -17.76 -7.32
C ARG A 119 -15.13 -17.24 -7.30
N ARG A 120 -14.15 -18.06 -6.92
CA ARG A 120 -12.72 -17.68 -6.96
C ARG A 120 -12.25 -17.30 -8.36
N THR A 121 -12.76 -17.98 -9.38
CA THR A 121 -12.48 -17.63 -10.78
C THR A 121 -12.96 -16.20 -11.09
N LEU A 122 -14.16 -15.82 -10.64
CA LEU A 122 -14.68 -14.45 -10.82
C LEU A 122 -13.89 -13.42 -10.00
N GLU A 123 -13.47 -13.79 -8.79
CA GLU A 123 -12.67 -12.93 -7.91
C GLU A 123 -11.35 -12.53 -8.56
N VAL A 124 -10.65 -13.48 -9.17
CA VAL A 124 -9.43 -13.25 -9.95
C VAL A 124 -9.66 -12.26 -11.10
N TYR A 125 -10.77 -12.42 -11.84
CA TYR A 125 -11.13 -11.48 -12.91
C TYR A 125 -11.42 -10.08 -12.38
N LYS A 126 -12.26 -9.98 -11.34
CA LYS A 126 -12.64 -8.71 -10.71
C LYS A 126 -11.40 -7.96 -10.20
N SER A 127 -10.50 -8.64 -9.50
CA SER A 127 -9.26 -8.03 -8.97
C SER A 127 -8.33 -7.58 -10.10
N THR A 128 -8.15 -8.40 -11.14
CA THR A 128 -7.32 -8.02 -12.31
C THR A 128 -7.88 -6.79 -13.03
N ILE A 129 -9.19 -6.71 -13.23
CA ILE A 129 -9.83 -5.53 -13.85
C ILE A 129 -9.68 -4.30 -12.95
N THR A 130 -9.85 -4.47 -11.64
CA THR A 130 -9.66 -3.39 -10.65
C THR A 130 -8.24 -2.85 -10.69
N ILE A 131 -7.23 -3.72 -10.82
CA ILE A 131 -5.83 -3.33 -10.99
C ILE A 131 -5.64 -2.60 -12.34
N ALA A 132 -6.16 -3.12 -13.45
CA ALA A 132 -6.01 -2.39 -14.72
C ALA A 132 -6.66 -0.98 -14.68
N LEU A 133 -7.80 -0.84 -14.01
CA LEU A 133 -8.46 0.45 -13.75
C LEU A 133 -7.64 1.36 -12.83
N GLY A 134 -7.11 0.81 -11.73
CA GLY A 134 -6.25 1.54 -10.80
C GLY A 134 -5.00 2.09 -11.49
N ASP A 135 -4.38 1.30 -12.36
CA ASP A 135 -3.22 1.74 -13.15
C ASP A 135 -3.58 2.89 -14.10
N ALA A 136 -4.70 2.77 -14.80
CA ALA A 136 -5.19 3.84 -15.68
C ALA A 136 -5.41 5.15 -14.90
N ASN A 137 -6.00 5.06 -13.71
CA ASN A 137 -6.20 6.22 -12.84
C ASN A 137 -4.88 6.81 -12.32
N ILE A 138 -3.91 5.98 -11.93
CA ILE A 138 -2.57 6.43 -11.50
C ILE A 138 -1.83 7.16 -12.62
N ARG A 139 -2.02 6.76 -13.88
CA ARG A 139 -1.41 7.45 -15.04
C ARG A 139 -1.97 8.84 -15.29
N THR A 140 -3.23 9.08 -14.93
CA THR A 140 -3.93 10.33 -15.24
C THR A 140 -4.04 11.28 -14.05
N SER A 141 -3.80 10.79 -12.83
CA SER A 141 -4.04 11.53 -11.60
C SER A 141 -2.79 11.58 -10.71
N VAL A 142 -2.68 12.63 -9.90
CA VAL A 142 -1.65 12.70 -8.85
C VAL A 142 -2.09 11.83 -7.67
N VAL A 143 -1.25 10.89 -7.25
CA VAL A 143 -1.55 9.90 -6.21
C VAL A 143 -0.49 9.96 -5.11
N THR A 144 -0.88 9.74 -3.86
CA THR A 144 0.05 9.76 -2.70
C THR A 144 0.86 8.46 -2.61
N VAL A 145 1.93 8.48 -1.83
CA VAL A 145 2.80 7.30 -1.65
C VAL A 145 2.08 6.18 -0.88
N GLU A 146 1.20 6.54 0.05
CA GLU A 146 0.40 5.61 0.85
C GLU A 146 -0.57 4.84 -0.04
N VAL A 147 -1.29 5.55 -0.93
CA VAL A 147 -2.21 4.92 -1.89
C VAL A 147 -1.44 4.01 -2.86
N LEU A 148 -0.25 4.41 -3.32
CA LEU A 148 0.59 3.55 -4.14
C LEU A 148 1.08 2.30 -3.40
N GLN A 149 1.28 2.37 -2.08
CA GLN A 149 1.69 1.23 -1.25
C GLN A 149 0.52 0.26 -1.02
N GLU A 150 -0.66 0.74 -0.66
CA GLU A 150 -1.87 -0.08 -0.56
C GLU A 150 -2.19 -0.76 -1.89
N TYR A 151 -2.05 0.00 -2.98
CA TYR A 151 -2.25 -0.52 -4.32
C TYR A 151 -1.21 -1.57 -4.71
N ARG A 152 0.06 -1.40 -4.30
CA ARG A 152 1.10 -2.42 -4.51
C ARG A 152 0.78 -3.71 -3.76
N GLN A 153 0.27 -3.60 -2.54
CA GLN A 153 -0.16 -4.74 -1.73
C GLN A 153 -1.32 -5.49 -2.41
N LEU A 154 -2.34 -4.77 -2.90
CA LEU A 154 -3.44 -5.36 -3.67
C LEU A 154 -2.94 -6.16 -4.88
N ILE A 155 -1.91 -5.65 -5.57
CA ILE A 155 -1.29 -6.35 -6.70
C ILE A 155 -0.58 -7.64 -6.22
N ASP A 156 0.17 -7.58 -5.13
CA ASP A 156 0.88 -8.75 -4.59
C ASP A 156 -0.09 -9.86 -4.16
N ASP A 157 -1.18 -9.50 -3.47
CA ASP A 157 -2.24 -10.42 -3.05
C ASP A 157 -2.89 -11.07 -4.28
N THR A 158 -3.29 -10.25 -5.28
CA THR A 158 -3.90 -10.75 -6.52
C THR A 158 -2.96 -11.67 -7.32
N VAL A 159 -1.66 -11.37 -7.34
CA VAL A 159 -0.66 -12.23 -7.99
C VAL A 159 -0.52 -13.57 -7.27
N SER A 160 -0.63 -13.59 -5.95
CA SER A 160 -0.66 -14.84 -5.17
C SER A 160 -1.88 -15.68 -5.57
N ASP A 161 -3.08 -15.09 -5.55
CA ASP A 161 -4.33 -15.76 -5.89
C ASP A 161 -4.33 -16.31 -7.33
N LEU A 162 -3.79 -15.52 -8.27
CA LEU A 162 -3.61 -15.93 -9.67
C LEU A 162 -2.69 -17.14 -9.83
N ARG A 163 -1.61 -17.23 -9.05
CA ARG A 163 -0.67 -18.36 -9.08
C ARG A 163 -1.31 -19.61 -8.53
N ASP A 164 -2.05 -19.50 -7.44
CA ASP A 164 -2.78 -20.61 -6.85
C ASP A 164 -3.86 -21.13 -7.82
N HIS A 165 -4.63 -20.23 -8.45
CA HIS A 165 -5.61 -20.58 -9.48
C HIS A 165 -4.95 -21.25 -10.70
N LEU A 166 -3.83 -20.73 -11.18
CA LEU A 166 -3.08 -21.33 -12.30
C LEU A 166 -2.57 -22.74 -11.96
N GLN A 167 -2.12 -22.97 -10.73
CA GLN A 167 -1.72 -24.29 -10.26
C GLN A 167 -2.92 -25.24 -10.21
N GLU A 168 -4.09 -24.81 -9.70
CA GLU A 168 -5.31 -25.60 -9.71
C GLU A 168 -5.74 -25.99 -11.14
N ILE A 169 -5.63 -25.06 -12.10
CA ILE A 169 -5.92 -25.31 -13.52
C ILE A 169 -4.98 -26.34 -14.12
N ASN A 170 -3.68 -26.21 -13.89
CA ASN A 170 -2.69 -27.15 -14.42
C ASN A 170 -2.89 -28.57 -13.86
N ASN A 171 -3.14 -28.70 -12.56
CA ASN A 171 -3.44 -29.99 -11.93
C ASN A 171 -4.66 -30.68 -12.57
N LYS A 172 -5.68 -29.89 -12.98
CA LYS A 172 -6.86 -30.43 -13.68
C LYS A 172 -6.56 -30.85 -15.10
N LEU A 173 -5.77 -30.08 -15.85
CA LEU A 173 -5.35 -30.48 -17.19
C LEU A 173 -4.56 -31.79 -17.15
N GLU A 174 -3.67 -31.94 -16.18
CA GLU A 174 -2.88 -33.16 -16.00
C GLU A 174 -3.75 -34.37 -15.63
N SER A 175 -4.73 -34.19 -14.74
CA SER A 175 -5.62 -35.28 -14.32
C SER A 175 -6.53 -35.75 -15.47
N LEU A 176 -7.03 -34.84 -16.30
CA LEU A 176 -7.85 -35.16 -17.48
C LEU A 176 -7.02 -35.80 -18.59
N THR A 177 -5.80 -35.31 -18.82
CA THR A 177 -4.89 -35.87 -19.86
C THR A 177 -4.43 -37.28 -19.48
N SER A 178 -4.29 -37.57 -18.18
CA SER A 178 -3.87 -38.89 -17.68
C SER A 178 -4.94 -39.98 -17.81
N GLN A 179 -6.20 -39.63 -18.13
CA GLN A 179 -7.31 -40.59 -18.24
C GLN A 179 -7.35 -41.37 -19.58
N GLY A 180 -6.42 -41.15 -20.51
CA GLY A 180 -6.22 -41.99 -21.70
C GLY A 180 -7.10 -41.62 -22.92
N PRO A 181 -7.02 -42.37 -24.05
CA PRO A 181 -7.45 -41.90 -25.38
C PRO A 181 -8.96 -41.92 -25.65
N SER A 182 -9.79 -42.35 -24.70
CA SER A 182 -11.25 -42.43 -24.87
C SER A 182 -11.94 -41.20 -24.30
N LEU A 183 -11.46 -40.00 -24.66
CA LEU A 183 -12.11 -38.75 -24.24
C LEU A 183 -13.46 -38.64 -24.95
N SER A 184 -14.52 -38.45 -24.19
CA SER A 184 -15.84 -38.12 -24.74
C SER A 184 -15.81 -36.71 -25.35
N ILE A 185 -16.82 -36.37 -26.16
CA ILE A 185 -16.98 -35.01 -26.71
C ILE A 185 -17.11 -33.99 -25.56
N GLU A 186 -17.72 -34.39 -24.45
CA GLU A 186 -17.87 -33.56 -23.25
C GLU A 186 -16.53 -33.32 -22.56
N ASP A 187 -15.67 -34.34 -22.45
CA ASP A 187 -14.32 -34.19 -21.89
C ASP A 187 -13.44 -33.30 -22.78
N SER A 188 -13.57 -33.41 -24.11
CA SER A 188 -12.84 -32.54 -25.05
C SER A 188 -13.26 -31.08 -24.92
N ASN A 189 -14.55 -30.80 -24.72
CA ASN A 189 -15.04 -29.44 -24.51
C ASN A 189 -14.60 -28.88 -23.14
N GLU A 190 -14.56 -29.73 -22.11
CA GLU A 190 -14.07 -29.35 -20.79
C GLU A 190 -12.57 -29.01 -20.82
N VAL A 191 -11.75 -29.83 -21.47
CA VAL A 191 -10.31 -29.56 -21.68
C VAL A 191 -10.10 -28.23 -22.40
N GLN A 192 -10.88 -27.94 -23.44
CA GLN A 192 -10.81 -26.66 -24.13
C GLN A 192 -11.11 -25.48 -23.20
N ARG A 193 -12.18 -25.55 -22.40
CA ARG A 193 -12.54 -24.48 -21.44
C ARG A 193 -11.45 -24.27 -20.40
N ILE A 194 -10.83 -25.35 -19.91
CA ILE A 194 -9.73 -25.29 -18.95
C ILE A 194 -8.48 -24.66 -19.58
N GLN A 195 -8.21 -24.95 -20.86
CA GLN A 195 -7.13 -24.32 -21.60
C GLN A 195 -7.37 -22.82 -21.84
N GLU A 196 -8.59 -22.41 -22.21
CA GLU A 196 -8.95 -21.00 -22.34
C GLU A 196 -8.83 -20.25 -21.00
N GLU A 197 -9.20 -20.90 -19.89
CA GLU A 197 -9.03 -20.37 -18.53
C GLU A 197 -7.56 -20.20 -18.16
N LYS A 198 -6.70 -21.16 -18.55
CA LYS A 198 -5.25 -21.10 -18.34
C LYS A 198 -4.64 -19.88 -19.04
N GLU A 199 -4.95 -19.71 -20.32
CA GLU A 199 -4.42 -18.61 -21.14
C GLU A 199 -4.86 -17.25 -20.57
N SER A 200 -6.14 -17.15 -20.18
CA SER A 200 -6.69 -15.98 -19.53
C SER A 200 -6.00 -15.66 -18.20
N THR A 201 -5.79 -16.68 -17.35
CA THR A 201 -5.10 -16.53 -16.06
C THR A 201 -3.64 -16.08 -16.24
N GLN A 202 -2.95 -16.62 -17.24
CA GLN A 202 -1.59 -16.20 -17.59
C GLN A 202 -1.57 -14.74 -18.06
N GLN A 203 -2.57 -14.31 -18.84
CA GLN A 203 -2.69 -12.91 -19.25
C GLN A 203 -2.95 -11.99 -18.05
N CYS A 204 -3.79 -12.39 -17.10
CA CYS A 204 -4.01 -11.63 -15.86
C CYS A 204 -2.70 -11.44 -15.07
N LEU A 205 -1.86 -12.48 -14.99
CA LEU A 205 -0.53 -12.39 -14.36
C LEU A 205 0.39 -11.39 -15.06
N LEU A 206 0.38 -11.35 -16.40
CA LEU A 206 1.15 -10.38 -17.17
C LEU A 206 0.69 -8.94 -16.90
N ILE A 207 -0.63 -8.72 -16.85
CA ILE A 207 -1.21 -7.41 -16.52
C ILE A 207 -0.74 -6.96 -15.12
N CYS A 208 -0.86 -7.83 -14.12
CA CYS A 208 -0.42 -7.51 -12.76
C CYS A 208 1.08 -7.21 -12.69
N ALA A 209 1.90 -7.94 -13.44
CA ALA A 209 3.35 -7.71 -13.50
C ALA A 209 3.69 -6.35 -14.15
N ASP A 210 3.03 -6.01 -15.27
CA ASP A 210 3.21 -4.74 -15.96
C ASP A 210 2.79 -3.55 -15.08
N VAL A 211 1.65 -3.68 -14.39
CA VAL A 211 1.16 -2.64 -13.47
C VAL A 211 2.08 -2.51 -12.25
N ALA A 212 2.56 -3.61 -11.67
CA ALA A 212 3.55 -3.57 -10.59
C ALA A 212 4.81 -2.80 -11.01
N ALA A 213 5.35 -3.10 -12.19
CA ALA A 213 6.50 -2.39 -12.73
C ALA A 213 6.21 -0.89 -12.96
N HIS A 214 5.01 -0.53 -13.41
CA HIS A 214 4.62 0.86 -13.55
C HIS A 214 4.51 1.59 -12.20
N VAL A 215 3.92 0.97 -11.19
CA VAL A 215 3.82 1.51 -9.82
C VAL A 215 5.21 1.73 -9.23
N ASP A 216 6.09 0.75 -9.35
CA ASP A 216 7.48 0.84 -8.86
C ASP A 216 8.27 1.95 -9.55
N ASN A 217 7.99 2.24 -10.83
CA ASN A 217 8.58 3.35 -11.59
C ASN A 217 7.92 4.72 -11.33
N THR A 218 6.69 4.74 -10.84
CA THR A 218 5.93 5.96 -10.54
C THR A 218 6.26 6.49 -9.13
N ARG A 219 6.55 5.58 -8.19
CA ARG A 219 6.90 5.91 -6.81
C ARG A 219 8.09 6.91 -6.68
N PRO A 220 9.19 6.79 -7.44
CA PRO A 220 10.27 7.78 -7.44
C PRO A 220 9.84 9.13 -8.02
N LYS A 221 9.02 9.13 -9.07
CA LYS A 221 8.57 10.34 -9.78
C LYS A 221 7.58 11.18 -8.96
N VAL A 222 6.70 10.54 -8.18
CA VAL A 222 5.83 11.23 -7.22
C VAL A 222 6.67 11.92 -6.14
N LEU A 223 7.77 11.29 -5.72
CA LEU A 223 8.73 11.88 -4.78
C LEU A 223 9.50 13.08 -5.39
N GLU A 224 9.84 13.02 -6.68
CA GLU A 224 10.48 14.12 -7.43
C GLU A 224 9.53 15.29 -7.72
N ASN A 225 8.26 15.02 -8.08
CA ASN A 225 7.27 16.05 -8.41
C ASN A 225 6.82 16.88 -7.19
N LEU A 226 6.97 16.35 -5.98
CA LEU A 226 6.81 17.12 -4.74
C LEU A 226 7.95 18.14 -4.51
N SER A 227 8.95 18.18 -5.40
CA SER A 227 10.18 18.97 -5.25
C SER A 227 10.46 19.98 -6.39
N THR A 228 9.55 20.22 -7.34
CA THR A 228 9.79 21.22 -8.41
C THR A 228 8.65 22.24 -8.53
N PRO A 229 8.92 23.55 -8.34
CA PRO A 229 8.18 24.59 -9.03
C PRO A 229 8.66 24.68 -10.48
N ASP A 230 7.73 25.08 -11.34
CA ASP A 230 7.95 25.43 -12.73
C ASP A 230 9.12 26.43 -12.94
N ASP A 231 9.74 26.30 -14.12
CA ASP A 231 10.78 27.12 -14.74
C ASP A 231 12.22 27.23 -14.16
N GLY A 232 13.16 26.76 -15.00
CA GLY A 232 14.44 27.44 -15.26
C GLY A 232 15.68 26.97 -14.47
N TYR A 233 16.69 26.51 -15.22
CA TYR A 233 18.11 26.30 -14.85
C TYR A 233 18.55 24.87 -14.44
N GLN A 234 18.99 24.13 -15.46
CA GLN A 234 19.86 22.95 -15.35
C GLN A 234 21.25 23.33 -14.81
N SER A 235 21.49 23.19 -13.50
CA SER A 235 22.86 23.09 -12.97
C SER A 235 23.00 22.46 -11.55
N LEU A 236 22.06 21.63 -11.07
CA LEU A 236 22.12 21.05 -9.70
C LEU A 236 21.85 19.54 -9.59
N MET A 237 21.94 18.81 -10.70
CA MET A 237 21.47 17.41 -10.81
C MET A 237 22.31 16.34 -10.08
N ASN A 238 23.46 16.67 -9.49
CA ASN A 238 24.36 15.65 -8.92
C ASN A 238 24.24 15.51 -7.39
N THR A 239 23.95 16.59 -6.66
CA THR A 239 23.78 16.55 -5.19
C THR A 239 22.37 16.08 -4.80
N SER A 240 21.35 16.53 -5.55
CA SER A 240 19.94 16.12 -5.37
C SER A 240 19.74 14.61 -5.58
N ARG A 241 20.38 14.01 -6.60
CA ARG A 241 20.26 12.56 -6.87
C ARG A 241 20.85 11.69 -5.76
N ALA A 242 21.96 12.10 -5.14
CA ALA A 242 22.56 11.38 -4.01
C ALA A 242 21.69 11.47 -2.74
N GLN A 243 21.05 12.61 -2.51
CA GLN A 243 20.18 12.86 -1.35
C GLN A 243 18.80 12.19 -1.48
N VAL A 244 18.22 12.19 -2.68
CA VAL A 244 17.02 11.41 -3.04
C VAL A 244 17.30 9.91 -2.96
N SER A 245 18.48 9.46 -3.40
CA SER A 245 18.92 8.07 -3.26
C SER A 245 19.10 7.65 -1.80
N ALA A 246 19.63 8.52 -0.93
CA ALA A 246 19.77 8.23 0.50
C ALA A 246 18.40 8.14 1.20
N ARG A 247 17.46 9.02 0.86
CA ARG A 247 16.09 8.99 1.41
C ARG A 247 15.32 7.74 0.97
N ALA A 248 15.39 7.40 -0.32
CA ALA A 248 14.77 6.19 -0.85
C ALA A 248 15.41 4.92 -0.25
N ALA A 249 16.73 4.92 -0.05
CA ALA A 249 17.42 3.83 0.62
C ALA A 249 16.98 3.69 2.09
N THR A 250 16.87 4.78 2.84
CA THR A 250 16.41 4.76 4.25
C THR A 250 14.96 4.30 4.37
N ALA A 251 14.06 4.82 3.54
CA ALA A 251 12.65 4.41 3.53
C ALA A 251 12.49 2.93 3.16
N LYS A 252 13.24 2.46 2.14
CA LYS A 252 13.26 1.04 1.77
C LYS A 252 13.81 0.16 2.88
N THR A 253 14.90 0.57 3.52
CA THR A 253 15.51 -0.17 4.64
C THR A 253 14.55 -0.27 5.84
N LEU A 254 13.84 0.82 6.15
CA LEU A 254 12.81 0.81 7.20
C LEU A 254 11.64 -0.11 6.85
N GLN A 255 11.18 -0.10 5.59
CA GLN A 255 10.12 -0.99 5.13
C GLN A 255 10.56 -2.47 5.14
N ASP A 256 11.80 -2.75 4.70
CA ASP A 256 12.41 -4.07 4.78
C ASP A 256 12.53 -4.55 6.23
N CYS A 257 12.91 -3.64 7.14
CA CYS A 257 12.95 -3.89 8.57
C CYS A 257 11.56 -4.22 9.12
N GLY A 258 10.54 -3.44 8.80
CA GLY A 258 9.15 -3.69 9.22
C GLY A 258 8.64 -5.06 8.76
N ARG A 259 8.89 -5.42 7.49
CA ARG A 259 8.56 -6.76 6.97
C ARG A 259 9.30 -7.88 7.71
N MET A 260 10.57 -7.67 8.02
CA MET A 260 11.38 -8.64 8.77
C MET A 260 10.92 -8.81 10.21
N LEU A 261 10.57 -7.71 10.89
CA LEU A 261 10.01 -7.73 12.24
C LEU A 261 8.68 -8.47 12.25
N HIS A 262 7.76 -8.14 11.34
CA HIS A 262 6.47 -8.82 11.23
C HIS A 262 6.63 -10.33 10.98
N SER A 263 7.49 -10.72 10.03
CA SER A 263 7.78 -12.13 9.75
C SER A 263 8.38 -12.85 10.96
N THR A 264 9.23 -12.17 11.73
CA THR A 264 9.84 -12.72 12.95
C THR A 264 8.81 -12.90 14.05
N THR A 265 7.92 -11.92 14.26
CA THR A 265 6.79 -12.02 15.20
C THR A 265 5.90 -13.22 14.87
N SER A 266 5.47 -13.38 13.61
CA SER A 266 4.62 -14.51 13.21
C SER A 266 5.29 -15.87 13.46
N LYS A 267 6.62 -15.97 13.26
CA LYS A 267 7.39 -17.18 13.55
C LYS A 267 7.45 -17.46 15.05
N LEU A 268 7.72 -16.44 15.86
CA LEU A 268 7.78 -16.55 17.32
C LEU A 268 6.40 -16.91 17.90
N GLU A 269 5.31 -16.34 17.42
CA GLU A 269 3.94 -16.69 17.83
C GLU A 269 3.57 -18.14 17.47
N LYS A 270 4.04 -18.64 16.32
CA LYS A 270 3.86 -20.05 15.95
C LYS A 270 4.62 -20.95 16.91
N TYR A 271 5.86 -20.59 17.26
CA TYR A 271 6.70 -21.37 18.16
C TYR A 271 6.18 -21.34 19.61
N LEU A 272 5.66 -20.19 20.06
CA LEU A 272 5.00 -20.05 21.35
C LEU A 272 3.80 -21.00 21.47
N ARG A 273 2.92 -21.04 20.46
CA ARG A 273 1.78 -21.97 20.41
C ARG A 273 2.19 -23.43 20.43
N GLU A 274 3.31 -23.77 19.78
CA GLU A 274 3.84 -25.13 19.79
C GLU A 274 4.33 -25.53 21.19
N ILE A 275 5.01 -24.62 21.89
CA ILE A 275 5.47 -24.83 23.26
C ILE A 275 4.31 -24.90 24.25
N GLU A 276 3.30 -24.04 24.12
CA GLU A 276 2.09 -24.08 24.94
C GLU A 276 1.36 -25.42 24.79
N ASN A 277 1.19 -25.90 23.55
CA ASN A 277 0.62 -27.23 23.29
C ASN A 277 1.45 -28.36 23.91
N ARG A 278 2.78 -28.29 23.83
CA ARG A 278 3.67 -29.27 24.46
C ARG A 278 3.50 -29.26 25.99
N LEU A 279 3.39 -28.09 26.60
CA LEU A 279 3.17 -27.94 28.03
C LEU A 279 1.81 -28.54 28.46
N ASP A 280 0.73 -28.24 27.71
CA ASP A 280 -0.61 -28.77 27.95
C ASP A 280 -0.67 -30.30 27.84
N THR A 281 0.05 -30.88 26.86
CA THR A 281 0.12 -32.34 26.72
C THR A 281 0.86 -33.01 27.88
N MET A 282 1.89 -32.37 28.42
CA MET A 282 2.64 -32.85 29.59
C MET A 282 1.81 -32.75 30.87
N ASP A 283 1.11 -31.63 31.09
CA ASP A 283 0.20 -31.45 32.23
C ASP A 283 -0.95 -32.47 32.21
N SER A 284 -1.49 -32.79 31.02
CA SER A 284 -2.58 -33.76 30.84
C SER A 284 -2.17 -35.22 31.07
N THR A 285 -0.88 -35.56 30.98
CA THR A 285 -0.38 -36.94 31.14
C THR A 285 0.25 -37.22 32.51
N ALA A 286 0.42 -36.20 33.37
CA ALA A 286 1.15 -36.33 34.63
C ALA A 286 0.29 -36.82 35.82
N ILE A 287 0.19 -38.14 36.03
CA ILE A 287 -0.37 -38.72 37.27
C ILE A 287 0.71 -38.85 38.38
N ARG A 288 1.99 -38.92 38.00
CA ARG A 288 3.15 -38.83 38.92
C ARG A 288 4.43 -38.48 38.13
N PRO A 289 4.87 -37.22 38.11
CA PRO A 289 5.99 -36.80 37.27
C PRO A 289 7.33 -37.36 37.78
N SER A 290 8.16 -37.83 36.85
CA SER A 290 9.55 -38.23 37.11
C SER A 290 10.46 -37.00 37.24
N GLN A 291 11.60 -37.14 37.92
CA GLN A 291 12.58 -36.04 38.08
C GLN A 291 13.05 -35.45 36.73
N HIS A 292 13.13 -36.28 35.69
CA HIS A 292 13.45 -35.85 34.33
C HIS A 292 12.36 -34.97 33.73
N GLN A 293 11.09 -35.35 33.89
CA GLN A 293 9.95 -34.57 33.40
C GLN A 293 9.84 -33.21 34.09
N ILE A 294 10.14 -33.12 35.39
CA ILE A 294 10.15 -31.85 36.14
C ILE A 294 11.24 -30.91 35.59
N SER A 295 12.43 -31.45 35.28
CA SER A 295 13.53 -30.65 34.72
C SER A 295 13.26 -30.20 33.28
N GLU A 296 12.63 -31.07 32.48
CA GLU A 296 12.24 -30.79 31.10
C GLU A 296 11.12 -29.75 31.04
N GLU A 297 10.12 -29.86 31.91
CA GLU A 297 9.04 -28.87 32.06
C GLU A 297 9.58 -27.50 32.48
N ALA A 298 10.52 -27.45 33.43
CA ALA A 298 11.18 -26.20 33.83
C ALA A 298 11.92 -25.54 32.65
N SER A 299 12.63 -26.33 31.85
CA SER A 299 13.34 -25.84 30.66
C SER A 299 12.37 -25.30 29.59
N ILE A 300 11.24 -25.98 29.38
CA ILE A 300 10.21 -25.55 28.41
C ILE A 300 9.51 -24.28 28.91
N ARG A 301 9.26 -24.15 30.23
CA ARG A 301 8.70 -22.92 30.83
C ARG A 301 9.63 -21.72 30.68
N GLU A 302 10.94 -21.91 30.84
CA GLU A 302 11.97 -20.88 30.61
C GLU A 302 12.06 -20.45 29.15
N GLU A 303 11.99 -21.41 28.22
CA GLU A 303 11.96 -21.15 26.78
C GLU A 303 10.73 -20.30 26.38
N ARG A 304 9.55 -20.65 26.92
CA ARG A 304 8.30 -19.89 26.74
C ARG A 304 8.39 -18.47 27.26
N ASP A 305 8.93 -18.25 28.46
CA ASP A 305 9.16 -16.90 28.99
C ASP A 305 10.10 -16.08 28.08
N SER A 306 11.16 -16.72 27.58
CA SER A 306 12.13 -16.10 26.70
C SER A 306 11.52 -15.67 25.36
N ILE A 307 10.72 -16.53 24.73
CA ILE A 307 10.03 -16.23 23.47
C ILE A 307 9.00 -15.12 23.66
N GLN A 308 8.24 -15.16 24.75
CA GLN A 308 7.27 -14.13 25.06
C GLN A 308 7.96 -12.76 25.24
N LYS A 309 9.14 -12.74 25.86
CA LYS A 309 9.97 -11.53 25.92
C LYS A 309 10.47 -11.08 24.55
N CYS A 310 10.85 -11.99 23.66
CA CYS A 310 11.24 -11.65 22.30
C CYS A 310 10.07 -11.04 21.50
N ILE A 311 8.86 -11.57 21.65
CA ILE A 311 7.66 -11.01 21.01
C ILE A 311 7.39 -9.59 21.54
N GLU A 312 7.49 -9.37 22.85
CA GLU A 312 7.31 -8.04 23.45
C GLU A 312 8.36 -7.04 22.93
N ILE A 313 9.63 -7.44 22.83
CA ILE A 313 10.71 -6.59 22.31
C ILE A 313 10.46 -6.23 20.83
N VAL A 314 10.10 -7.21 20.00
CA VAL A 314 9.83 -6.99 18.57
C VAL A 314 8.56 -6.16 18.37
N GLY A 315 7.52 -6.38 19.18
CA GLY A 315 6.30 -5.58 19.20
C GLY A 315 6.59 -4.12 19.54
N ASN A 316 7.30 -3.86 20.63
CA ASN A 316 7.71 -2.50 21.01
C ASN A 316 8.56 -1.82 19.94
N ALA A 317 9.45 -2.56 19.27
CA ALA A 317 10.26 -2.03 18.17
C ALA A 317 9.41 -1.69 16.94
N SER A 318 8.36 -2.47 16.65
CA SER A 318 7.39 -2.18 15.59
C SER A 318 6.57 -0.93 15.93
N ASP A 319 6.02 -0.85 17.15
CA ASP A 319 5.22 0.29 17.58
C ASP A 319 6.02 1.60 17.56
N GLN A 320 7.31 1.54 17.90
CA GLN A 320 8.21 2.69 17.78
C GLN A 320 8.55 3.05 16.32
N ALA A 321 8.63 2.05 15.43
CA ALA A 321 8.84 2.28 14.01
C ALA A 321 7.60 2.89 13.33
N ASP A 322 6.41 2.55 13.81
CA ASP A 322 5.12 3.01 13.31
C ASP A 322 4.67 4.35 13.94
N GLN A 323 5.31 4.78 15.03
CA GLN A 323 5.06 6.09 15.62
C GLN A 323 5.37 7.19 14.62
N THR A 324 4.38 8.07 14.41
CA THR A 324 4.55 9.29 13.61
C THR A 324 5.67 10.12 14.20
N ARG A 325 6.82 10.13 13.52
CA ARG A 325 7.95 10.97 13.88
C ARG A 325 7.47 12.42 13.94
N THR A 326 7.67 13.06 15.09
CA THR A 326 7.28 14.44 15.33
C THR A 326 8.52 15.22 15.76
N ASN A 327 8.83 16.29 15.05
CA ASN A 327 9.85 17.24 15.47
C ASN A 327 9.25 18.13 16.55
N GLU A 328 9.77 18.04 17.77
CA GLU A 328 9.31 18.85 18.90
C GLU A 328 10.20 20.08 19.08
N PHE A 329 9.57 21.26 19.07
CA PHE A 329 10.18 22.56 19.32
C PHE A 329 9.55 23.13 20.59
N GLU A 330 10.24 23.01 21.72
CA GLU A 330 9.70 23.41 23.01
C GLU A 330 10.63 24.34 23.77
N ASP A 331 10.07 25.31 24.49
CA ASP A 331 10.79 26.25 25.36
C ASP A 331 11.85 27.11 24.65
N ILE A 332 11.51 27.59 23.45
CA ILE A 332 12.41 28.45 22.66
C ILE A 332 12.19 29.91 23.04
N THR A 333 13.23 30.60 23.49
CA THR A 333 13.19 32.03 23.83
C THR A 333 14.23 32.82 23.03
N MET A 334 13.81 33.90 22.40
CA MET A 334 14.67 34.81 21.65
C MET A 334 14.62 36.23 22.24
N ALA A 335 15.78 36.88 22.34
CA ALA A 335 15.89 38.27 22.77
C ALA A 335 15.47 39.27 21.66
N ASP A 336 15.45 40.56 22.00
CA ASP A 336 15.20 41.66 21.06
C ASP A 336 16.26 41.72 19.95
N ASP A 337 15.86 42.15 18.75
CA ASP A 337 16.67 42.25 17.52
C ASP A 337 17.33 40.92 17.08
N GLY A 338 16.73 39.79 17.47
CA GLY A 338 17.22 38.44 17.16
C GLY A 338 16.72 37.92 15.81
N HIS A 339 17.53 37.09 15.15
CA HIS A 339 17.11 36.32 13.98
C HIS A 339 17.46 34.85 14.16
N GLN A 340 16.46 33.97 14.06
CA GLN A 340 16.64 32.54 14.25
C GLN A 340 15.85 31.73 13.21
N VAL A 341 16.50 30.67 12.71
CA VAL A 341 15.89 29.71 11.78
C VAL A 341 16.09 28.32 12.37
N ILE A 342 15.01 27.61 12.66
CA ILE A 342 15.01 26.24 13.21
C ILE A 342 14.14 25.39 12.30
N VAL A 343 14.77 24.52 11.52
CA VAL A 343 14.11 23.90 10.39
C VAL A 343 14.53 22.46 10.20
N SER A 344 13.57 21.62 9.81
CA SER A 344 13.82 20.21 9.48
C SER A 344 13.61 19.99 7.98
N THR A 345 14.54 19.29 7.35
CA THR A 345 14.42 18.86 5.95
C THR A 345 13.80 17.45 5.82
N LEU A 346 13.46 16.83 6.96
CA LEU A 346 12.85 15.50 7.04
C LEU A 346 11.34 15.67 7.23
N GLY A 347 10.56 15.13 6.29
CA GLY A 347 9.09 15.26 6.23
C GLY A 347 8.40 14.44 7.32
N ASP A 348 8.36 15.00 8.53
CA ASP A 348 7.78 14.47 9.76
C ASP A 348 6.77 15.47 10.37
N LEU A 349 5.89 15.08 11.30
CA LEU A 349 4.96 16.04 11.93
C LEU A 349 5.74 17.09 12.76
N ILE A 350 5.17 18.28 13.01
CA ILE A 350 5.81 19.30 13.88
C ILE A 350 4.90 19.59 15.08
N SER A 351 5.50 19.59 16.28
CA SER A 351 4.89 20.07 17.52
C SER A 351 5.73 21.24 18.05
N ALA A 352 5.12 22.40 18.22
CA ALA A 352 5.80 23.61 18.66
C ALA A 352 5.07 24.23 19.86
N ARG A 353 5.74 24.37 21.01
CA ARG A 353 5.13 24.79 22.28
C ARG A 353 6.03 25.77 23.03
N ARG A 354 5.43 26.75 23.72
CA ARG A 354 6.14 27.71 24.59
C ARG A 354 7.30 28.41 23.87
N ILE A 355 6.96 29.08 22.76
CA ILE A 355 7.92 29.86 21.96
C ILE A 355 7.73 31.34 22.25
N THR A 356 8.81 32.04 22.62
CA THR A 356 8.83 33.46 22.97
C THR A 356 9.83 34.20 22.09
N VAL A 357 9.41 35.32 21.50
CA VAL A 357 10.23 36.11 20.56
C VAL A 357 10.28 37.57 21.03
N GLY A 358 11.49 38.13 21.10
CA GLY A 358 11.73 39.52 21.49
C GLY A 358 11.33 40.55 20.42
N ASN A 359 11.42 41.84 20.78
CA ASN A 359 11.03 42.94 19.90
C ASN A 359 11.94 43.05 18.67
N ARG A 360 11.36 43.38 17.51
CA ARG A 360 12.08 43.52 16.22
C ARG A 360 12.85 42.25 15.80
N SER A 361 12.45 41.10 16.32
CA SER A 361 13.07 39.82 16.01
C SER A 361 12.30 39.06 14.93
N ILE A 362 13.00 38.22 14.18
CA ILE A 362 12.42 37.36 13.14
C ILE A 362 12.73 35.90 13.48
N GLN A 363 11.71 35.04 13.52
CA GLN A 363 11.90 33.61 13.76
C GLN A 363 11.22 32.78 12.68
N TRP A 364 11.95 31.79 12.17
CA TRP A 364 11.46 30.83 11.19
C TRP A 364 11.52 29.44 11.80
N LEU A 365 10.38 28.78 11.89
CA LEU A 365 10.21 27.43 12.44
C LEU A 365 9.43 26.61 11.46
N GLY A 366 9.88 25.39 11.16
CA GLY A 366 9.08 24.52 10.31
C GLY A 366 9.87 23.50 9.52
N GLN A 367 9.24 23.03 8.46
CA GLN A 367 9.91 22.23 7.43
C GLN A 367 10.26 23.12 6.27
N MET A 368 11.45 22.92 5.73
CA MET A 368 11.81 23.52 4.45
C MET A 368 12.74 22.58 3.71
N SER A 369 12.65 22.62 2.39
CA SER A 369 13.64 21.95 1.56
C SER A 369 15.00 22.62 1.72
N ASP A 370 16.07 21.90 1.41
CA ASP A 370 17.42 22.46 1.43
C ASP A 370 17.53 23.68 0.50
N GLU A 371 16.85 23.66 -0.64
CA GLU A 371 16.78 24.78 -1.58
C GLU A 371 16.08 26.00 -0.99
N SER A 372 15.00 25.79 -0.24
CA SER A 372 14.25 26.86 0.44
C SER A 372 15.08 27.47 1.58
N LEU A 373 15.84 26.64 2.30
CA LEU A 373 16.76 27.07 3.35
C LEU A 373 17.93 27.88 2.77
N GLN A 374 18.49 27.42 1.66
CA GLN A 374 19.54 28.13 0.94
C GLN A 374 19.06 29.47 0.37
N LYS A 375 17.85 29.54 -0.20
CA LYS A 375 17.22 30.79 -0.62
C LYS A 375 16.98 31.74 0.56
N LEU A 376 16.39 31.24 1.64
CA LEU A 376 16.13 32.02 2.86
C LEU A 376 17.43 32.60 3.44
N SER A 377 18.50 31.79 3.46
CA SER A 377 19.83 32.23 3.89
C SER A 377 20.45 33.27 2.95
N GLY A 378 20.21 33.15 1.63
CA GLY A 378 20.66 34.10 0.61
C GLY A 378 19.94 35.45 0.70
N ASP A 379 18.62 35.43 0.85
CA ASP A 379 17.79 36.64 0.95
C ASP A 379 18.07 37.41 2.25
N HIS A 380 18.40 36.71 3.34
CA HIS A 380 18.79 37.34 4.60
C HIS A 380 20.10 38.15 4.53
N ARG A 381 20.96 37.93 3.53
CA ARG A 381 22.15 38.76 3.31
C ARG A 381 21.82 40.20 2.89
N HIS A 382 20.56 40.47 2.51
CA HIS A 382 20.10 41.78 2.05
C HIS A 382 19.29 42.55 3.11
N PHE A 383 19.03 41.94 4.28
CA PHE A 383 18.38 42.64 5.39
C PHE A 383 19.41 43.48 6.17
N VAL A 384 19.96 44.50 5.51
CA VAL A 384 20.54 45.65 6.22
C VAL A 384 19.33 46.47 6.68
N PRO A 385 19.14 46.75 7.99
CA PRO A 385 18.08 47.66 8.38
C PRO A 385 18.35 49.00 7.68
N GLU A 386 17.45 49.40 6.78
CA GLU A 386 17.48 50.73 6.19
C GLU A 386 17.62 51.72 7.36
N LYS A 387 18.71 52.48 7.35
CA LYS A 387 18.81 53.66 8.21
C LYS A 387 17.57 54.50 7.90
N PHE A 388 16.67 54.61 8.87
CA PHE A 388 15.61 55.58 8.85
C PHE A 388 16.24 56.95 8.62
N GLU A 389 16.21 57.44 7.39
CA GLU A 389 16.43 58.85 7.12
C GLU A 389 15.28 59.59 7.79
N ARG A 390 15.62 60.26 8.89
CA ARG A 390 14.72 61.12 9.63
C ARG A 390 14.24 62.21 8.68
N ALA A 391 13.00 62.08 8.21
CA ALA A 391 12.28 63.16 7.56
C ALA A 391 12.32 64.39 8.48
N GLN A 392 12.96 65.46 7.98
CA GLN A 392 12.87 66.77 8.61
C GLN A 392 11.42 67.25 8.48
N SER A 393 10.66 67.18 9.56
CA SER A 393 9.45 67.97 9.74
C SER A 393 9.53 68.62 11.11
N GLY A 394 9.66 69.96 11.09
CA GLY A 394 9.81 70.77 12.28
C GLY A 394 8.58 70.66 13.18
N ILE A 395 8.78 70.13 14.38
CA ILE A 395 7.99 70.45 15.56
C ILE A 395 9.00 70.65 16.71
N VAL A 396 8.76 71.73 17.42
CA VAL A 396 9.57 72.39 18.44
C VAL A 396 10.15 71.41 19.47
N ALA A 397 11.43 71.63 19.79
CA ALA A 397 12.21 70.88 20.75
C ALA A 397 11.70 71.08 22.20
N GLU A 398 11.32 69.98 22.83
CA GLU A 398 11.52 69.76 24.27
C GLU A 398 12.06 68.34 24.42
N PHE A 399 13.07 68.14 25.28
CA PHE A 399 13.74 66.87 25.62
C PHE A 399 14.98 66.43 24.81
N GLY A 400 15.69 67.34 24.13
CA GLY A 400 17.08 67.09 23.72
C GLY A 400 18.05 67.46 24.83
N ASP A 401 18.37 66.53 25.75
CA ASP A 401 19.61 66.47 26.58
C ASP A 401 19.41 65.66 27.89
N ARG A 402 19.23 64.33 27.81
CA ARG A 402 19.25 63.47 29.01
C ARG A 402 20.26 62.33 29.01
N HIS A 403 21.12 62.22 28.01
CA HIS A 403 22.23 61.27 28.06
C HIS A 403 23.54 61.95 27.66
N GLY A 404 24.37 62.24 28.67
CA GLY A 404 25.72 62.77 28.47
C GLY A 404 26.64 61.77 27.75
N PRO A 405 27.79 62.22 27.22
CA PRO A 405 28.68 61.36 26.44
C PRO A 405 29.26 60.28 27.35
N GLY A 406 28.88 59.02 27.12
CA GLY A 406 29.34 57.88 27.89
C GLY A 406 30.87 57.79 27.92
N ARG A 407 31.43 57.41 29.08
CA ARG A 407 32.88 57.15 29.24
C ARG A 407 33.21 55.71 28.84
N LYS A 408 34.34 55.53 28.17
CA LYS A 408 34.96 54.24 27.88
C LYS A 408 35.59 53.69 29.17
N LEU A 409 35.24 52.46 29.55
CA LEU A 409 35.90 51.74 30.65
C LEU A 409 37.09 50.97 30.08
N GLU A 410 38.28 51.26 30.61
CA GLU A 410 39.50 50.50 30.33
C GLU A 410 39.45 49.15 31.08
N PRO A 411 40.08 48.09 30.53
CA PRO A 411 40.01 46.74 31.10
C PRO A 411 40.79 46.66 32.42
N ASP A 412 40.10 46.24 33.47
CA ASP A 412 40.68 46.10 34.80
C ASP A 412 41.57 44.85 34.85
N ALA A 413 42.89 45.06 34.84
CA ALA A 413 43.88 44.04 35.06
C ALA A 413 43.93 43.68 36.55
N ARG A 414 43.02 42.81 37.01
CA ARG A 414 43.15 41.97 38.23
C ARG A 414 41.89 41.11 38.43
N SER A 415 41.92 39.90 37.91
CA SER A 415 41.24 38.75 38.52
C SER A 415 41.88 37.49 37.97
N GLY A 416 42.89 37.01 38.68
CA GLY A 416 43.45 35.69 38.43
C GLY A 416 42.49 34.63 38.96
N ALA A 417 41.99 33.79 38.05
CA ALA A 417 41.51 32.46 38.39
C ALA A 417 41.84 31.54 37.21
N ASN A 418 42.65 30.52 37.50
CA ASN A 418 43.16 29.53 36.54
C ASN A 418 42.04 28.79 35.78
N PRO A 419 42.29 28.37 34.52
CA PRO A 419 41.38 27.51 33.78
C PRO A 419 41.46 26.08 34.31
N VAL A 420 40.36 25.56 34.84
CA VAL A 420 40.19 24.12 35.08
C VAL A 420 39.80 23.47 33.76
N THR A 421 40.74 22.71 33.20
CA THR A 421 40.50 21.65 32.23
C THR A 421 39.53 20.61 32.80
N ALA A 422 38.45 20.30 32.06
CA ALA A 422 37.71 19.05 32.25
C ALA A 422 37.36 18.44 30.90
N LYS A 423 38.10 17.35 30.62
CA LYS A 423 37.96 16.37 29.57
C LYS A 423 36.75 15.46 29.86
N GLU A 424 36.13 14.96 28.78
CA GLU A 424 35.46 13.65 28.64
C GLU A 424 34.27 13.28 29.56
N ARG A 425 33.14 12.93 28.93
CA ARG A 425 32.66 11.53 28.91
C ARG A 425 31.66 11.29 27.79
N LEU A 426 32.12 10.57 26.75
CA LEU A 426 31.31 9.56 26.09
C LEU A 426 31.27 8.34 27.01
N THR A 427 30.06 7.90 27.34
CA THR A 427 29.65 6.49 27.39
C THR A 427 28.17 6.46 27.11
#